data_AF-A0A0G2E4K1-F1
#
_entry.id   AF-A0A0G2E4K1-F1
#
_cell.length_a   1.000
_cell.length_b   1.000
_cell.length_c   1.000
_cell.angle_alpha   90.00
_cell.angle_beta   90.00
_cell.angle_gamma   90.00
#
_symmetry.space_group_name_H-M   'P 1'
#
loop_
_entity.id
_entity.type
_entity.pdbx_description
1 polymer ?
#
loop_
_entity_poly.entity_id
_entity_poly.type
_entity_poly.pdbx_seq_one_letter_code
_entity_poly.pdbx_strand_id
1 'polypeptide(L)'
;MSVPASTLGFVALISDKHSRRAKYIQALALGLPCLSYHWLLDCLSSGTLRPWQLYLLPAGESAFLSGAVRSRVLTSPHYEPGGDDAKLDAVLSRRQRLLDGKSVLLVLTKAERGRAYRFLTSAMGARRVTWCRDAKEARRRLESGEEEWDWVYVDGAEEQLFPCLAAGAAASTTGTSIPAGKKRKRGGAGGAGGATAAGPGAISFASTVSERTAGSSVIASFAEGVGAGRERDAGGVKVVEVGGRKVKVVGDEFVIQSLILGALLE
;
A
#
# COMPACT_ATOMS: atom_id res chain seq x y z
N MET A 1 1.04 15.75 25.38
CA MET A 1 2.50 15.92 25.20
C MET A 1 2.98 14.84 24.24
N SER A 2 3.59 15.21 23.12
CA SER A 2 4.15 14.24 22.17
C SER A 2 5.47 13.72 22.73
N VAL A 3 5.55 12.42 22.99
CA VAL A 3 6.78 11.75 23.43
C VAL A 3 7.73 11.71 22.22
N PRO A 4 8.99 12.18 22.34
CA PRO A 4 9.92 12.17 21.23
C PRO A 4 10.23 10.73 20.81
N ALA A 5 10.26 10.46 19.49
CA ALA A 5 10.47 9.12 18.96
C ALA A 5 11.77 8.45 19.43
N SER A 6 12.79 9.25 19.76
CA SER A 6 14.07 8.79 20.32
C SER A 6 13.98 8.17 21.72
N THR A 7 12.84 8.29 22.39
CA THR A 7 12.60 7.70 23.72
C THR A 7 11.77 6.41 23.66
N LEU A 8 11.34 6.00 22.47
CA LEU A 8 10.58 4.77 22.29
C LEU A 8 11.52 3.56 22.18
N GLY A 9 11.26 2.53 23.00
CA GLY A 9 11.92 1.22 22.94
C GLY A 9 11.31 0.34 21.85
N PHE A 10 11.02 -0.91 22.19
CA PHE A 10 10.38 -1.86 21.27
C PHE A 10 9.01 -1.38 20.78
N VAL A 11 8.86 -1.26 19.46
CA VAL A 11 7.58 -0.93 18.82
C VAL A 11 7.17 -2.05 17.89
N ALA A 12 5.98 -2.59 18.11
CA ALA A 12 5.38 -3.64 17.29
C ALA A 12 3.91 -3.34 17.02
N LEU A 13 3.39 -3.83 15.90
CA LEU A 13 1.95 -3.91 15.65
C LEU A 13 1.43 -5.24 16.19
N ILE A 14 0.36 -5.21 16.99
CA ILE A 14 -0.35 -6.42 17.42
C ILE A 14 -1.57 -6.63 16.53
N SER A 15 -1.74 -7.85 16.01
CA SER A 15 -2.86 -8.25 15.16
C SER A 15 -3.19 -9.73 15.34
N ASP A 16 -4.33 -10.17 14.83
CA ASP A 16 -4.75 -11.56 14.73
C ASP A 16 -4.15 -12.26 13.50
N LYS A 17 -4.16 -11.56 12.35
CA LYS A 17 -3.65 -12.03 11.07
C LYS A 17 -3.00 -10.90 10.26
N HIS A 18 -2.39 -11.26 9.13
CA HIS A 18 -1.93 -10.29 8.14
C HIS A 18 -3.11 -9.50 7.56
N SER A 19 -2.88 -8.25 7.14
CA SER A 19 -3.96 -7.39 6.69
C SER A 19 -3.48 -6.31 5.73
N ARG A 20 -4.40 -5.80 4.90
CA ARG A 20 -4.19 -4.60 4.08
C ARG A 20 -4.70 -3.31 4.75
N ARG A 21 -5.06 -3.38 6.04
CA ARG A 21 -5.51 -2.21 6.83
C ARG A 21 -4.37 -1.24 7.08
N ALA A 22 -4.72 0.02 7.33
CA ALA A 22 -3.73 1.09 7.33
C ALA A 22 -2.58 0.91 8.30
N LYS A 23 -2.86 0.56 9.56
CA LYS A 23 -1.83 0.33 10.57
C LYS A 23 -0.88 -0.82 10.19
N TYR A 24 -1.39 -1.84 9.50
CA TYR A 24 -0.60 -2.97 9.03
C TYR A 24 0.38 -2.57 7.93
N ILE A 25 -0.12 -1.88 6.90
CA ILE A 25 0.72 -1.38 5.80
C ILE A 25 1.72 -0.34 6.29
N GLN A 26 1.34 0.53 7.22
CA GLN A 26 2.26 1.48 7.86
C GLN A 26 3.37 0.75 8.64
N ALA A 27 3.05 -0.31 9.39
CA ALA A 27 4.04 -1.12 10.09
C ALA A 27 4.99 -1.84 9.12
N LEU A 28 4.51 -2.27 7.95
CA LEU A 28 5.38 -2.80 6.88
C LEU A 28 6.34 -1.73 6.39
N ALA A 29 5.83 -0.55 6.01
CA ALA A 29 6.64 0.55 5.47
C ALA A 29 7.70 1.09 6.45
N LEU A 30 7.41 1.05 7.76
CA LEU A 30 8.35 1.44 8.81
C LEU A 30 9.32 0.33 9.23
N GLY A 31 9.14 -0.92 8.75
CA GLY A 31 9.95 -2.07 9.17
C GLY A 31 9.63 -2.59 10.57
N LEU A 32 8.48 -2.22 11.16
CA LEU A 32 8.07 -2.63 12.51
C LEU A 32 7.49 -4.06 12.53
N PRO A 33 7.91 -4.95 13.43
CA PRO A 33 7.33 -6.30 13.50
C PRO A 33 5.80 -6.26 13.67
N CYS A 34 5.10 -7.12 12.93
CA CYS A 34 3.67 -7.38 13.13
C CYS A 34 3.54 -8.71 13.86
N LEU A 35 3.06 -8.70 15.10
CA LEU A 35 3.01 -9.87 15.97
C LEU A 35 1.58 -10.34 16.20
N SER A 36 1.44 -11.64 16.42
CA SER A 36 0.25 -12.22 17.00
C SER A 36 0.06 -11.71 18.43
N TYR A 37 -1.18 -11.48 18.84
CA TYR A 37 -1.51 -11.13 20.23
C TYR A 37 -1.09 -12.22 21.24
N HIS A 38 -0.86 -13.46 20.80
CA HIS A 38 -0.30 -14.53 21.62
C HIS A 38 1.05 -14.17 22.24
N TRP A 39 1.86 -13.33 21.59
CA TRP A 39 3.14 -12.87 22.17
C TRP A 39 2.92 -12.15 23.50
N LEU A 40 1.91 -11.28 23.57
CA LEU A 40 1.56 -10.57 24.80
C LEU A 40 1.07 -11.53 25.87
N LEU A 41 0.20 -12.46 25.51
CA LEU A 41 -0.34 -13.45 26.45
C LEU A 41 0.78 -14.30 27.07
N ASP A 42 1.75 -14.75 26.26
CA ASP A 42 2.87 -15.56 26.72
C ASP A 42 3.89 -14.75 27.53
N CYS A 43 4.08 -13.47 27.20
CA CYS A 43 4.90 -12.58 28.03
C CYS A 43 4.26 -12.35 29.41
N LEU A 44 2.94 -12.13 29.45
CA LEU A 44 2.20 -11.91 30.69
C LEU A 44 2.16 -13.17 31.56
N SER A 45 1.94 -14.35 30.95
CA SER A 45 1.87 -15.61 31.69
C SER A 45 3.22 -16.03 32.27
N SER A 46 4.32 -15.76 31.55
CA SER A 46 5.68 -16.09 32.00
C SER A 46 6.33 -15.00 32.86
N GLY A 47 5.76 -13.79 32.91
CA GLY A 47 6.37 -12.64 33.57
C GLY A 47 7.67 -12.15 32.93
N THR A 48 7.97 -12.59 31.70
CA THR A 48 9.23 -12.30 30.99
C THR A 48 8.96 -12.02 29.52
N LEU A 49 9.81 -11.21 28.88
CA LEU A 49 9.68 -10.95 27.44
C LEU A 49 10.08 -12.21 26.65
N ARG A 50 9.19 -12.69 25.79
CA ARG A 50 9.41 -13.86 24.93
C ARG A 50 10.09 -13.46 23.62
N PRO A 51 10.85 -14.37 22.99
CA PRO A 51 11.37 -14.15 21.63
C PRO A 51 10.23 -13.87 20.65
N TRP A 52 10.11 -12.61 20.21
CA TRP A 52 8.98 -12.14 19.42
C TRP A 52 8.91 -12.74 18.01
N GLN A 53 10.03 -13.24 17.49
CA GLN A 53 10.17 -13.79 16.15
C GLN A 53 9.27 -15.01 15.93
N LEU A 54 8.99 -15.77 17.00
CA LEU A 54 8.08 -16.93 16.97
C LEU A 54 6.62 -16.55 16.72
N TYR A 55 6.28 -15.27 16.93
CA TYR A 55 4.93 -14.74 16.84
C TYR A 55 4.74 -13.82 15.63
N LEU A 56 5.73 -13.76 14.74
CA LEU A 56 5.73 -12.87 13.59
C LEU A 56 4.64 -13.27 12.59
N LEU A 57 3.79 -12.32 12.24
CA LEU A 57 2.75 -12.49 11.23
C LEU A 57 3.33 -12.31 9.82
N PRO A 58 2.75 -12.97 8.79
CA PRO A 58 3.14 -12.78 7.40
C PRO A 58 2.98 -11.34 6.94
N ALA A 59 3.76 -10.89 5.95
CA ALA A 59 3.62 -9.55 5.40
C ALA A 59 2.24 -9.33 4.74
N GLY A 60 1.74 -10.34 4.02
CA GLY A 60 0.44 -10.29 3.39
C GLY A 60 0.29 -11.28 2.24
N GLU A 61 -0.87 -11.25 1.62
CA GLU A 61 -1.18 -12.03 0.42
C GLU A 61 -0.68 -11.29 -0.83
N SER A 62 0.06 -11.99 -1.69
CA SER A 62 0.59 -11.41 -2.91
C SER A 62 -0.28 -11.73 -4.12
N ALA A 63 -0.87 -10.69 -4.71
CA ALA A 63 -1.59 -10.81 -5.99
C ALA A 63 -0.64 -11.20 -7.13
N PHE A 64 0.62 -10.73 -7.08
CA PHE A 64 1.66 -11.06 -8.06
C PHE A 64 2.04 -12.54 -8.05
N LEU A 65 2.00 -13.18 -6.87
CA LEU A 65 2.30 -14.60 -6.70
C LEU A 65 1.02 -15.43 -6.56
N SER A 66 -0.04 -15.08 -7.31
CA SER A 66 -1.29 -15.83 -7.40
C SER A 66 -1.96 -16.11 -6.04
N GLY A 67 -1.94 -15.13 -5.13
CA GLY A 67 -2.53 -15.25 -3.80
C GLY A 67 -1.62 -15.92 -2.75
N ALA A 68 -0.34 -16.12 -3.04
CA ALA A 68 0.57 -16.69 -2.06
C ALA A 68 0.78 -15.75 -0.86
N VAL A 69 0.68 -16.30 0.36
CA VAL A 69 0.97 -15.56 1.60
C VAL A 69 2.49 -15.46 1.79
N ARG A 70 2.99 -14.23 1.81
CA ARG A 70 4.41 -13.92 1.92
C ARG A 70 4.83 -13.72 3.37
N SER A 71 5.90 -14.40 3.77
CA SER A 71 6.57 -14.15 5.04
C SER A 71 7.11 -12.72 5.11
N ARG A 72 7.11 -12.16 6.32
CA ARG A 72 7.69 -10.85 6.56
C ARG A 72 9.22 -10.94 6.51
N VAL A 73 9.84 -10.03 5.78
CA VAL A 73 11.31 -9.89 5.71
C VAL A 73 11.72 -8.71 6.58
N LEU A 74 12.63 -8.96 7.52
CA LEU A 74 13.23 -7.94 8.39
C LEU A 74 14.75 -8.07 8.27
N THR A 75 15.45 -6.96 8.05
CA THR A 75 16.90 -6.94 7.77
C THR A 75 17.76 -7.42 8.96
N SER A 76 17.29 -7.20 10.18
CA SER A 76 17.89 -7.75 11.39
C SER A 76 16.77 -8.08 12.39
N PRO A 77 16.23 -9.32 12.37
CA PRO A 77 15.16 -9.73 13.27
C PRO A 77 15.70 -10.24 14.62
N HIS A 78 17.01 -10.32 14.83
CA HIS A 78 17.61 -10.92 16.03
C HIS A 78 17.99 -9.85 17.06
N TYR A 79 17.00 -9.12 17.56
CA TYR A 79 17.18 -8.18 18.66
C TYR A 79 16.17 -8.46 19.78
N GLU A 80 16.62 -8.26 21.01
CA GLU A 80 15.80 -8.42 22.21
C GLU A 80 14.93 -7.18 22.45
N PRO A 81 13.64 -7.31 22.78
CA PRO A 81 12.75 -6.15 22.99
C PRO A 81 13.24 -5.13 24.04
N GLY A 82 14.04 -5.56 25.02
CA GLY A 82 14.62 -4.68 26.04
C GLY A 82 15.96 -4.03 25.65
N GLY A 83 16.55 -4.40 24.51
CA GLY A 83 17.89 -3.95 24.11
C GLY A 83 17.89 -2.62 23.35
N ASP A 84 19.08 -2.05 23.16
CA ASP A 84 19.26 -0.81 22.40
C ASP A 84 18.85 -0.97 20.93
N ASP A 85 19.07 -2.15 20.34
CA ASP A 85 18.65 -2.45 18.98
C ASP A 85 17.11 -2.46 18.81
N ALA A 86 16.34 -2.63 19.89
CA ALA A 86 14.88 -2.56 19.83
C ALA A 86 14.32 -1.15 19.76
N LYS A 87 15.14 -0.12 20.07
CA LYS A 87 14.70 1.28 20.05
C LYS A 87 14.20 1.67 18.67
N LEU A 88 13.17 2.50 18.63
CA LEU A 88 12.50 2.87 17.39
C LEU A 88 13.45 3.55 16.40
N ASP A 89 14.36 4.39 16.88
CA ASP A 89 15.38 5.04 16.04
C ASP A 89 16.33 4.05 15.37
N ALA A 90 16.78 3.04 16.11
CA ALA A 90 17.62 1.96 15.59
C ALA A 90 16.84 1.14 14.55
N VAL A 91 15.57 0.82 14.81
CA VAL A 91 14.70 0.07 13.87
C VAL A 91 14.51 0.87 12.59
N LEU A 92 14.18 2.16 12.70
CA LEU A 92 13.97 3.02 11.54
C LEU A 92 15.27 3.21 10.74
N SER A 93 16.42 3.27 11.38
CA SER A 93 17.71 3.46 10.70
C SER A 93 18.11 2.26 9.84
N ARG A 94 17.80 1.03 10.30
CA ARG A 94 18.15 -0.21 9.59
C ARG A 94 17.05 -0.77 8.69
N ARG A 95 15.85 -0.18 8.70
CA ARG A 95 14.71 -0.67 7.91
C ARG A 95 15.05 -0.67 6.42
N GLN A 96 14.39 -1.53 5.66
CA GLN A 96 14.48 -1.46 4.21
C GLN A 96 13.84 -0.18 3.68
N ARG A 97 14.58 0.51 2.79
CA ARG A 97 14.17 1.75 2.15
C ARG A 97 13.96 1.49 0.66
N LEU A 98 12.81 0.91 0.31
CA LEU A 98 12.49 0.49 -1.06
C LEU A 98 12.58 1.62 -2.09
N LEU A 99 12.33 2.87 -1.66
CA LEU A 99 12.39 4.05 -2.51
C LEU A 99 13.65 4.91 -2.25
N ASP A 100 14.73 4.34 -1.73
CA ASP A 100 15.94 5.11 -1.42
C ASP A 100 16.48 5.83 -2.67
N GLY A 101 16.81 7.12 -2.49
CA GLY A 101 17.21 8.01 -3.58
C GLY A 101 16.11 8.41 -4.58
N LYS A 102 14.93 7.77 -4.56
CA LYS A 102 13.85 8.00 -5.53
C LYS A 102 12.99 9.22 -5.19
N SER A 103 12.43 9.83 -6.24
CA SER A 103 11.48 10.95 -6.15
C SER A 103 10.09 10.51 -6.62
N VAL A 104 9.06 10.79 -5.81
CA VAL A 104 7.68 10.35 -6.06
C VAL A 104 6.71 11.52 -6.12
N LEU A 105 5.98 11.63 -7.22
CA LEU A 105 4.88 12.59 -7.40
C LEU A 105 3.55 11.89 -7.12
N LEU A 106 2.78 12.36 -6.14
CA LEU A 106 1.47 11.83 -5.79
C LEU A 106 0.38 12.66 -6.47
N VAL A 107 -0.46 12.03 -7.29
CA VAL A 107 -1.62 12.66 -7.93
C VAL A 107 -2.88 12.09 -7.29
N LEU A 108 -3.45 12.85 -6.36
CA LEU A 108 -4.57 12.43 -5.52
C LEU A 108 -5.53 13.58 -5.30
N THR A 109 -6.80 13.41 -5.62
CA THR A 109 -7.82 14.43 -5.35
C THR A 109 -8.16 14.57 -3.87
N LYS A 110 -8.12 13.45 -3.12
CA LYS A 110 -8.48 13.41 -1.70
C LYS A 110 -7.27 13.67 -0.80
N ALA A 111 -7.31 14.78 -0.05
CA ALA A 111 -6.23 15.19 0.84
C ALA A 111 -5.87 14.14 1.92
N GLU A 112 -6.85 13.42 2.48
CA GLU A 112 -6.61 12.36 3.46
C GLU A 112 -5.76 11.22 2.87
N ARG A 113 -6.10 10.77 1.65
CA ARG A 113 -5.33 9.76 0.92
C ARG A 113 -3.95 10.31 0.56
N GLY A 114 -3.89 11.59 0.16
CA GLY A 114 -2.64 12.33 -0.05
C GLY A 114 -1.69 12.23 1.12
N ARG A 115 -2.17 12.48 2.34
CA ARG A 115 -1.36 12.37 3.56
C ARG A 115 -0.93 10.93 3.86
N ALA A 116 -1.84 9.97 3.68
CA ALA A 116 -1.54 8.56 3.91
C ALA A 116 -0.44 8.04 2.96
N TYR A 117 -0.55 8.30 1.66
CA TYR A 117 0.45 7.87 0.68
C TYR A 117 1.74 8.68 0.76
N ARG A 118 1.67 9.96 1.15
CA ARG A 118 2.86 10.74 1.48
C ARG A 118 3.62 10.13 2.65
N PHE A 119 2.92 9.70 3.69
CA PHE A 119 3.52 8.97 4.80
C PHE A 119 4.16 7.67 4.32
N LEU A 120 3.45 6.83 3.57
CA LEU A 120 3.95 5.52 3.12
C LEU A 120 5.21 5.66 2.25
N THR A 121 5.18 6.54 1.26
CA THR A 121 6.32 6.77 0.35
C THR A 121 7.53 7.35 1.09
N SER A 122 7.30 8.25 2.07
CA SER A 122 8.37 8.76 2.94
C SER A 122 8.92 7.66 3.86
N ALA A 123 8.06 6.81 4.43
CA ALA A 123 8.45 5.69 5.27
C ALA A 123 9.29 4.67 4.49
N MET A 124 8.91 4.40 3.23
CA MET A 124 9.69 3.59 2.28
C MET A 124 11.02 4.24 1.86
N GLY A 125 11.32 5.46 2.32
CA GLY A 125 12.63 6.08 2.18
C GLY A 125 12.81 6.98 0.97
N ALA A 126 11.73 7.38 0.30
CA ALA A 126 11.78 8.33 -0.82
C ALA A 126 12.53 9.62 -0.42
N ARG A 127 13.45 10.07 -1.27
CA ARG A 127 14.20 11.31 -1.06
C ARG A 127 13.29 12.54 -1.17
N ARG A 128 12.31 12.48 -2.06
CA ARG A 128 11.37 13.58 -2.31
C ARG A 128 9.99 13.02 -2.57
N VAL A 129 8.99 13.63 -1.92
CA VAL A 129 7.57 13.31 -2.11
C VAL A 129 6.78 14.60 -2.21
N THR A 130 6.12 14.81 -3.35
CA THR A 130 5.26 15.96 -3.59
C THR A 130 3.84 15.50 -3.93
N TRP A 131 2.84 16.27 -3.51
CA TRP A 131 1.44 16.00 -3.80
C TRP A 131 0.87 17.05 -4.75
N CYS A 132 0.10 16.60 -5.74
CA CYS A 132 -0.70 17.37 -6.67
C CYS A 132 -2.17 17.05 -6.47
N ARG A 133 -3.03 18.07 -6.57
CA ARG A 133 -4.48 17.90 -6.40
C ARG A 133 -5.15 17.30 -7.63
N ASP A 134 -4.55 17.50 -8.80
CA ASP A 134 -5.06 17.04 -10.07
C ASP A 134 -3.94 16.70 -11.07
N ALA A 135 -4.32 16.04 -12.17
CA ALA A 135 -3.37 15.67 -13.22
C ALA A 135 -2.83 16.85 -14.03
N LYS A 136 -3.54 17.99 -14.07
CA LYS A 136 -3.07 19.17 -14.84
C LYS A 136 -1.85 19.79 -14.15
N GLU A 137 -1.92 19.93 -12.83
CA GLU A 137 -0.80 20.37 -12.00
C GLU A 137 0.37 19.40 -12.11
N ALA A 138 0.09 18.09 -12.06
CA ALA A 138 1.11 17.05 -12.20
C ALA A 138 1.80 17.13 -13.58
N ARG A 139 1.03 17.23 -14.67
CA ARG A 139 1.55 17.37 -16.03
C ARG A 139 2.44 18.60 -16.17
N ARG A 140 2.00 19.76 -15.66
CA ARG A 140 2.80 20.99 -15.67
C ARG A 140 4.14 20.82 -14.95
N ARG A 141 4.17 20.13 -13.81
CA ARG A 141 5.44 19.85 -13.09
C ARG A 141 6.34 18.86 -13.82
N LEU A 142 5.76 17.87 -14.49
CA LEU A 142 6.52 16.91 -15.30
C LEU A 142 7.12 17.59 -16.55
N GLU A 143 6.37 18.51 -17.17
CA GLU A 143 6.80 19.24 -18.37
C GLU A 143 7.76 20.40 -18.08
N SER A 144 7.59 21.13 -16.97
CA SER A 144 8.48 22.25 -16.63
C SER A 144 9.93 21.79 -16.52
N GLY A 145 10.12 20.55 -16.04
CA GLY A 145 11.41 19.91 -16.01
C GLY A 145 12.37 20.40 -14.95
N GLU A 146 11.95 21.35 -14.13
CA GLU A 146 12.67 21.85 -12.96
C GLU A 146 12.95 20.73 -11.96
N GLU A 147 12.07 19.72 -11.91
CA GLU A 147 12.16 18.60 -10.98
C GLU A 147 12.11 17.27 -11.73
N GLU A 148 13.03 16.36 -11.39
CA GLU A 148 13.05 15.00 -11.89
C GLU A 148 12.22 14.06 -11.01
N TRP A 149 11.46 13.17 -11.64
CA TRP A 149 10.55 12.25 -10.99
C TRP A 149 10.82 10.82 -11.46
N ASP A 150 11.07 9.90 -10.53
CA ASP A 150 11.22 8.47 -10.84
C ASP A 150 9.83 7.81 -10.96
N TRP A 151 8.92 8.17 -10.05
CA TRP A 151 7.60 7.55 -9.91
C TRP A 151 6.49 8.60 -9.86
N VAL A 152 5.37 8.30 -10.50
CA VAL A 152 4.11 9.03 -10.42
C VAL A 152 3.05 8.08 -9.87
N TYR A 153 2.53 8.35 -8.69
CA TYR A 153 1.44 7.58 -8.11
C TYR A 153 0.10 8.23 -8.46
N VAL A 154 -0.86 7.42 -8.94
CA VAL A 154 -2.22 7.84 -9.30
C VAL A 154 -3.23 7.02 -8.52
N ASP A 155 -4.31 7.65 -8.04
CA ASP A 155 -5.40 6.92 -7.38
C ASP A 155 -6.06 5.94 -8.37
N GLY A 156 -6.31 4.70 -7.96
CA GLY A 156 -6.92 3.68 -8.85
C GLY A 156 -8.31 4.05 -9.38
N ALA A 157 -9.01 5.01 -8.76
CA ALA A 157 -10.27 5.57 -9.28
C ALA A 157 -10.06 6.58 -10.43
N GLU A 158 -8.83 7.02 -10.64
CA GLU A 158 -8.43 8.09 -11.54
C GLU A 158 -7.43 7.60 -12.60
N GLU A 159 -7.45 6.30 -12.91
CA GLU A 159 -6.77 5.75 -14.09
C GLU A 159 -7.17 6.50 -15.39
N GLN A 160 -8.33 7.15 -15.41
CA GLN A 160 -8.74 8.03 -16.51
C GLN A 160 -7.88 9.31 -16.65
N LEU A 161 -6.97 9.59 -15.72
CA LEU A 161 -5.96 10.63 -15.82
C LEU A 161 -4.71 10.17 -16.57
N PHE A 162 -4.53 8.85 -16.78
CA PHE A 162 -3.42 8.32 -17.58
C PHE A 162 -3.38 8.91 -19.00
N PRO A 163 -4.49 8.99 -19.76
CA PRO A 163 -4.51 9.66 -21.05
C PRO A 163 -4.13 11.15 -20.96
N CYS A 164 -4.52 11.85 -19.88
CA CYS A 164 -4.15 13.25 -19.70
C CYS A 164 -2.65 13.44 -19.42
N LEU A 165 -2.01 12.49 -18.75
CA LEU A 165 -0.58 12.49 -18.51
C LEU A 165 0.20 12.07 -19.77
N ALA A 166 -0.33 11.11 -20.54
CA ALA A 166 0.33 10.54 -21.72
C ALA A 166 0.07 11.32 -23.02
N ALA A 167 -1.04 12.05 -23.14
CA ALA A 167 -1.32 12.84 -24.33
C ALA A 167 -0.36 14.04 -24.40
N GLY A 168 0.46 14.07 -25.45
CA GLY A 168 1.15 15.27 -25.93
C GLY A 168 0.14 16.37 -26.25
N ALA A 169 0.60 17.61 -26.32
CA ALA A 169 -0.21 18.84 -26.43
C ALA A 169 -1.00 19.01 -27.76
N ALA A 170 -1.71 17.99 -28.22
CA ALA A 170 -2.57 18.02 -29.40
C ALA A 170 -3.87 17.25 -29.15
N ALA A 171 -4.77 17.84 -28.35
CA ALA A 171 -6.21 17.59 -28.48
C ALA A 171 -6.98 18.72 -27.80
N SER A 172 -7.13 19.83 -28.53
CA SER A 172 -8.19 20.80 -28.31
C SER A 172 -9.55 20.19 -28.67
N THR A 173 -10.53 20.41 -27.80
CA THR A 173 -11.96 20.58 -28.13
C THR A 173 -12.65 19.47 -28.92
N THR A 174 -13.47 18.68 -28.22
CA THR A 174 -14.84 18.42 -28.66
C THR A 174 -15.66 18.00 -27.45
N GLY A 175 -16.64 18.83 -27.10
CA GLY A 175 -17.59 18.53 -26.06
C GLY A 175 -18.50 17.39 -26.51
N THR A 176 -18.68 16.42 -25.62
CA THR A 176 -19.82 15.51 -25.72
C THR A 176 -20.41 15.33 -24.32
N SER A 177 -21.62 15.85 -24.19
CA SER A 177 -22.53 15.76 -23.07
C SER A 177 -22.66 14.35 -22.49
N ILE A 178 -22.64 14.23 -21.17
CA ILE A 178 -23.05 13.02 -20.42
C ILE A 178 -24.59 12.97 -20.41
N PRO A 179 -25.25 11.91 -20.93
CA PRO A 179 -26.67 11.72 -20.67
C PRO A 179 -26.88 11.13 -19.26
N ALA A 180 -27.75 11.79 -18.50
CA ALA A 180 -28.25 11.35 -17.21
C ALA A 180 -29.12 10.08 -17.35
N GLY A 181 -28.62 8.95 -16.84
CA GLY A 181 -29.34 7.67 -16.80
C GLY A 181 -30.08 7.46 -15.48
N LYS A 182 -31.40 7.67 -15.51
CA LYS A 182 -32.37 7.47 -14.42
C LYS A 182 -33.02 6.08 -14.52
N LYS A 183 -32.89 5.21 -13.49
CA LYS A 183 -33.79 4.09 -13.09
C LYS A 183 -33.05 3.18 -12.08
N ARG A 184 -33.63 2.56 -11.05
CA ARG A 184 -35.04 2.35 -10.66
C ARG A 184 -35.07 1.86 -9.20
N LYS A 185 -36.06 2.36 -8.45
CA LYS A 185 -36.49 1.89 -7.12
C LYS A 185 -37.12 0.50 -7.21
N ARG A 186 -36.75 -0.42 -6.30
CA ARG A 186 -37.59 -1.54 -5.87
C ARG A 186 -37.20 -1.91 -4.43
N GLY A 187 -38.17 -1.83 -3.52
CA GLY A 187 -37.98 -2.06 -2.09
C GLY A 187 -38.24 -3.49 -1.65
N GLY A 188 -38.02 -3.75 -0.35
CA GLY A 188 -38.60 -4.89 0.36
C GLY A 188 -37.73 -5.49 1.47
N ALA A 189 -38.00 -5.05 2.71
CA ALA A 189 -38.03 -5.79 4.00
C ALA A 189 -36.75 -6.40 4.63
N GLY A 190 -36.38 -5.84 5.80
CA GLY A 190 -36.49 -6.52 7.11
C GLY A 190 -35.28 -7.25 7.68
N GLY A 191 -34.78 -6.80 8.85
CA GLY A 191 -33.94 -7.61 9.75
C GLY A 191 -32.98 -6.79 10.63
N ALA A 192 -33.14 -6.88 11.95
CA ALA A 192 -32.56 -6.02 12.98
C ALA A 192 -31.13 -6.39 13.45
N GLY A 193 -30.45 -5.43 14.10
CA GLY A 193 -29.48 -5.72 15.18
C GLY A 193 -28.21 -4.87 15.25
N GLY A 194 -28.10 -4.01 16.28
CA GLY A 194 -26.86 -3.78 17.04
C GLY A 194 -25.90 -2.64 16.62
N ALA A 195 -26.07 -1.46 17.22
CA ALA A 195 -25.01 -0.46 17.42
C ALA A 195 -24.17 -0.88 18.68
N THR A 196 -22.89 -0.58 18.93
CA THR A 196 -21.92 0.52 18.67
C THR A 196 -20.51 -0.09 18.85
N ALA A 197 -19.39 0.37 18.29
CA ALA A 197 -18.72 1.64 18.56
C ALA A 197 -17.76 2.02 17.41
N ALA A 198 -17.90 3.25 16.92
CA ALA A 198 -17.08 3.82 15.86
C ALA A 198 -15.89 4.58 16.46
N GLY A 199 -14.66 4.13 16.14
CA GLY A 199 -13.46 4.96 16.25
C GLY A 199 -13.30 5.85 15.01
N PRO A 200 -12.52 6.94 15.08
CA PRO A 200 -12.43 7.91 13.99
C PRO A 200 -11.70 7.31 12.77
N GLY A 201 -12.38 7.31 11.62
CA GLY A 201 -11.79 7.29 10.28
C GLY A 201 -10.91 6.09 9.90
N ALA A 202 -11.49 4.90 9.76
CA ALA A 202 -10.79 3.77 9.16
C ALA A 202 -10.58 4.00 7.65
N ILE A 203 -9.41 4.51 7.26
CA ILE A 203 -8.97 4.48 5.87
C ILE A 203 -8.66 3.01 5.48
N SER A 204 -9.52 2.43 4.63
CA SER A 204 -9.25 1.15 3.97
C SER A 204 -8.42 1.42 2.73
N PHE A 205 -7.28 0.74 2.59
CA PHE A 205 -6.48 0.73 1.37
C PHE A 205 -6.94 -0.36 0.37
N ALA A 206 -8.04 -1.04 0.66
CA ALA A 206 -8.65 -1.99 -0.26
C ALA A 206 -9.85 -1.33 -0.96
N SER A 207 -9.74 -1.17 -2.28
CA SER A 207 -10.92 -1.06 -3.15
C SER A 207 -11.44 -2.47 -3.43
N THR A 208 -12.77 -2.57 -3.45
CA THR A 208 -13.63 -3.75 -3.43
C THR A 208 -13.13 -4.98 -4.21
N VAL A 209 -12.85 -6.08 -3.50
CA VAL A 209 -12.81 -7.43 -4.08
C VAL A 209 -13.73 -8.34 -3.24
N SER A 210 -14.70 -8.94 -3.92
CA SER A 210 -15.77 -9.78 -3.37
C SER A 210 -15.24 -11.15 -2.95
N GLU A 211 -15.46 -11.55 -1.70
CA GLU A 211 -15.17 -12.89 -1.21
C GLU A 211 -16.18 -13.91 -1.78
N ARG A 212 -15.68 -14.95 -2.46
CA ARG A 212 -16.41 -16.22 -2.58
C ARG A 212 -15.47 -17.38 -2.31
N THR A 213 -15.76 -18.05 -1.20
CA THR A 213 -15.22 -19.35 -0.79
C THR A 213 -15.77 -20.45 -1.69
N ALA A 214 -14.89 -21.31 -2.23
CA ALA A 214 -15.17 -22.72 -2.49
C ALA A 214 -13.85 -23.45 -2.77
N GLY A 215 -13.57 -24.48 -1.98
CA GLY A 215 -12.50 -25.43 -2.25
C GLY A 215 -12.92 -26.48 -3.28
N SER A 216 -11.94 -27.08 -3.94
CA SER A 216 -11.83 -28.53 -4.16
C SER A 216 -10.53 -28.79 -4.92
N SER A 217 -9.83 -29.85 -4.52
CA SER A 217 -8.62 -30.34 -5.16
C SER A 217 -8.91 -30.86 -6.56
N VAL A 218 -7.99 -30.64 -7.49
CA VAL A 218 -7.61 -31.63 -8.51
C VAL A 218 -6.20 -31.31 -9.00
N ILE A 219 -5.34 -32.31 -8.91
CA ILE A 219 -3.95 -32.30 -9.35
C ILE A 219 -3.97 -32.78 -10.81
N ALA A 220 -3.76 -31.90 -11.79
CA ALA A 220 -3.33 -32.29 -13.14
C ALA A 220 -2.90 -31.08 -13.99
N SER A 221 -1.64 -31.13 -14.46
CA SER A 221 -1.05 -30.50 -15.65
C SER A 221 -1.44 -29.06 -16.02
N PHE A 222 -0.57 -28.09 -15.71
CA PHE A 222 -0.81 -26.66 -15.96
C PHE A 222 0.32 -25.93 -16.71
N ALA A 223 1.22 -26.66 -17.40
CA ALA A 223 2.34 -26.02 -18.11
C ALA A 223 1.91 -25.28 -19.39
N GLU A 224 0.75 -25.61 -19.98
CA GLU A 224 0.31 -25.06 -21.28
C GLU A 224 -0.84 -24.02 -21.21
N GLY A 225 -1.29 -23.65 -20.01
CA GLY A 225 -2.36 -22.67 -19.80
C GLY A 225 -1.92 -21.30 -19.26
N VAL A 226 -0.62 -21.04 -19.15
CA VAL A 226 -0.06 -19.90 -18.40
C VAL A 226 -0.11 -18.57 -19.19
N GLY A 227 -0.42 -18.61 -20.49
CA GLY A 227 -0.33 -17.43 -21.36
C GLY A 227 -1.51 -16.45 -21.31
N ALA A 228 -2.74 -16.92 -21.06
CA ALA A 228 -3.95 -16.14 -21.37
C ALA A 228 -4.74 -15.63 -20.15
N GLY A 229 -4.28 -15.89 -18.93
CA GLY A 229 -4.94 -15.45 -17.68
C GLY A 229 -4.14 -14.45 -16.84
N ARG A 230 -3.02 -13.95 -17.36
CA ARG A 230 -2.07 -13.09 -16.62
C ARG A 230 -2.53 -11.64 -16.45
N GLU A 231 -3.67 -11.30 -17.04
CA GLU A 231 -4.28 -9.96 -17.04
C GLU A 231 -5.33 -9.82 -15.92
N ARG A 232 -5.05 -10.35 -14.73
CA ARG A 232 -5.70 -9.87 -13.50
C ARG A 232 -4.79 -8.86 -12.82
N ASP A 233 -4.77 -7.66 -13.41
CA ASP A 233 -4.61 -6.37 -12.74
C ASP A 233 -3.63 -6.33 -11.55
N ALA A 234 -2.42 -6.85 -11.73
CA ALA A 234 -1.39 -6.93 -10.70
C ALA A 234 -0.71 -5.57 -10.42
N GLY A 235 -1.46 -4.47 -10.49
CA GLY A 235 -0.96 -3.13 -10.20
C GLY A 235 0.22 -2.71 -11.08
N GLY A 236 0.21 -3.12 -12.36
CA GLY A 236 1.36 -3.03 -13.25
C GLY A 236 1.93 -1.61 -13.38
N VAL A 237 3.26 -1.52 -13.44
CA VAL A 237 3.97 -0.26 -13.69
C VAL A 237 3.79 0.13 -15.16
N LYS A 238 3.24 1.33 -15.40
CA LYS A 238 3.09 1.89 -16.75
C LYS A 238 4.19 2.93 -16.98
N VAL A 239 4.98 2.79 -18.04
CA VAL A 239 5.98 3.82 -18.39
C VAL A 239 5.34 4.83 -19.33
N VAL A 240 5.37 6.10 -18.96
CA VAL A 240 4.84 7.21 -19.77
C VAL A 240 5.97 8.17 -20.09
N GLU A 241 5.99 8.68 -21.32
CA GLU A 241 6.93 9.71 -21.74
C GLU A 241 6.25 11.09 -21.65
N VAL A 242 6.81 11.99 -20.85
CA VAL A 242 6.32 13.37 -20.68
C VAL A 242 7.49 14.32 -20.86
N GLY A 243 7.39 15.24 -21.83
CA GLY A 243 8.46 16.20 -22.12
C GLY A 243 9.81 15.56 -22.43
N GLY A 244 9.81 14.42 -23.16
CA GLY A 244 11.02 13.67 -23.53
C GLY A 244 11.63 12.82 -22.39
N ARG A 245 10.97 12.72 -21.24
CA ARG A 245 11.43 11.91 -20.09
C ARG A 245 10.46 10.78 -19.79
N LYS A 246 11.02 9.59 -19.54
CA LYS A 246 10.25 8.41 -19.12
C LYS A 246 10.03 8.44 -17.61
N VAL A 247 8.77 8.33 -17.20
CA VAL A 247 8.36 8.23 -15.79
C VAL A 247 7.55 6.97 -15.57
N LYS A 248 7.74 6.32 -14.41
CA LYS A 248 6.98 5.11 -14.02
C LYS A 248 5.71 5.52 -13.30
N VAL A 249 4.55 5.14 -13.81
CA VAL A 249 3.25 5.46 -13.21
C VAL A 249 2.66 4.23 -12.54
N VAL A 250 2.19 4.39 -11.30
CA VAL A 250 1.81 3.30 -10.39
C VAL A 250 0.56 3.62 -9.57
N GLY A 251 -0.12 2.59 -9.06
CA GLY A 251 -1.31 2.73 -8.20
C GLY A 251 -1.16 2.09 -6.82
N ASP A 252 -2.27 1.97 -6.09
CA ASP A 252 -2.33 1.39 -4.72
C ASP A 252 -1.70 0.01 -4.65
N GLU A 253 -2.01 -0.83 -5.65
CA GLU A 253 -1.59 -2.22 -5.63
C GLU A 253 -0.09 -2.37 -5.79
N PHE A 254 0.56 -1.52 -6.60
CA PHE A 254 2.01 -1.47 -6.68
C PHE A 254 2.65 -1.18 -5.32
N VAL A 255 2.15 -0.18 -4.58
CA VAL A 255 2.70 0.20 -3.28
C VAL A 255 2.53 -0.93 -2.26
N ILE A 256 1.33 -1.49 -2.18
CA ILE A 256 1.00 -2.54 -1.22
C ILE A 256 1.77 -3.83 -1.54
N GLN A 257 1.78 -4.26 -2.80
CA GLN A 257 2.50 -5.45 -3.22
C GLN A 257 4.01 -5.29 -3.06
N SER A 258 4.56 -4.10 -3.32
CA SER A 258 5.99 -3.83 -3.08
C SER A 258 6.36 -3.99 -1.61
N LEU A 259 5.49 -3.53 -0.69
CA LEU A 259 5.67 -3.71 0.75
C LEU A 259 5.52 -5.18 1.19
N ILE A 260 4.59 -5.93 0.60
CA ILE A 260 4.39 -7.36 0.90
C ILE A 260 5.56 -8.20 0.40
N LEU A 261 6.10 -7.87 -0.78
CA LEU A 261 7.21 -8.59 -1.39
C LEU A 261 8.56 -8.21 -0.79
N GLY A 262 8.70 -6.98 -0.28
CA GLY A 262 9.96 -6.40 0.18
C GLY A 262 10.85 -5.94 -0.97
N ALA A 263 10.27 -5.64 -2.13
CA ALA A 263 10.97 -5.18 -3.33
C ALA A 263 10.03 -4.33 -4.19
N LEU A 264 10.57 -3.36 -4.95
CA LEU A 264 9.78 -2.68 -5.96
C LEU A 264 9.49 -3.63 -7.12
N LEU A 265 8.24 -3.68 -7.56
CA LEU A 265 7.81 -4.43 -8.74
C LEU A 265 8.18 -3.66 -10.01
N GLU A 266 9.36 -3.91 -10.59
CA GLU A 266 9.78 -3.25 -11.84
C GLU A 266 9.48 -4.05 -13.11
#